data_AF-A0A7S0G5M0-F1
#
_entry.id   AF-A0A7S0G5M0-F1
#
_cell.length_a   1.000
_cell.length_b   1.000
_cell.length_c   1.000
_cell.angle_alpha   90.00
_cell.angle_beta   90.00
_cell.angle_gamma   90.00
#
_symmetry.space_group_name_H-M   'P 1'
#
loop_
_entity.id
_entity.type
_entity.pdbx_description
1 polymer ?
#
loop_
_entity_poly.entity_id
_entity_poly.type
_entity_poly.pdbx_seq_one_letter_code
_entity_poly.pdbx_strand_id
1 'polypeptide(L)'
;MVVYWYGKFPPTRWFQEQMWQVMVHDKLKVFLNETQPDIIVSVHPMVNRLTNNVLRRIRCIDLKPTPIFATVVTDYGDAHPMWFHKDSEVTYIPSEPVRTIAIKFGMKNSKLK
;
A
#
# COMPACT_ATOMS: atom_id res chain seq x y z
N MET A 1 3.32 18.96 5.97
CA MET A 1 3.04 19.64 4.69
C MET A 1 4.15 19.43 3.64
N VAL A 2 5.43 19.36 4.02
CA VAL A 2 6.56 19.10 3.10
C VAL A 2 6.52 17.69 2.48
N VAL A 3 6.26 16.64 3.28
CA VAL A 3 6.22 15.23 2.82
C VAL A 3 5.15 14.96 1.75
N TYR A 4 4.06 15.73 1.73
CA TYR A 4 2.94 15.59 0.79
C TYR A 4 3.33 15.92 -0.66
N TRP A 5 4.30 16.83 -0.85
CA TRP A 5 4.75 17.26 -2.18
C TRP A 5 5.86 16.38 -2.75
N TYR A 6 6.76 15.87 -1.90
CA TYR A 6 7.88 15.02 -2.34
C TYR A 6 7.43 13.70 -2.98
N GLY A 7 6.28 13.16 -2.55
CA GLY A 7 5.73 11.92 -3.11
C GLY A 7 4.95 12.09 -4.41
N LYS A 8 4.72 13.33 -4.89
CA LYS A 8 4.11 13.59 -6.22
C LYS A 8 5.12 13.54 -7.35
N PHE A 9 6.42 13.77 -7.09
CA PHE A 9 7.46 13.71 -8.13
C PHE A 9 7.94 12.25 -8.31
N PRO A 10 7.88 11.67 -9.53
CA PRO A 10 8.05 10.22 -9.71
C PRO A 10 9.42 9.66 -9.27
N PRO A 11 10.57 10.32 -9.55
CA PRO A 11 11.88 9.83 -9.11
C PRO A 11 12.08 9.81 -7.59
N THR A 12 11.64 10.86 -6.88
CA THR A 12 11.77 10.95 -5.42
C THR A 12 10.83 9.98 -4.72
N ARG A 13 9.60 9.83 -5.21
CA ARG A 13 8.66 8.80 -4.75
C ARG A 13 9.27 7.42 -4.87
N TRP A 14 9.80 7.09 -6.05
CA TRP A 14 10.42 5.78 -6.28
C TRP A 14 11.59 5.56 -5.31
N PHE A 15 12.50 6.53 -5.18
CA PHE A 15 13.65 6.42 -4.30
C PHE A 15 13.25 6.19 -2.84
N GLN A 16 12.29 6.98 -2.35
CA GLN A 16 11.76 6.85 -0.99
C GLN A 16 11.08 5.48 -0.76
N GLU A 17 10.28 5.01 -1.72
CA GLU A 17 9.66 3.68 -1.66
C GLU A 17 10.73 2.57 -1.61
N GLN A 18 11.83 2.68 -2.36
CA GLN A 18 12.92 1.68 -2.33
C GLN A 18 13.70 1.72 -1.02
N MET A 19 14.05 2.90 -0.52
CA MET A 19 14.74 3.04 0.76
C MET A 19 13.93 2.41 1.90
N TRP A 20 12.63 2.73 1.97
CA TRP A 20 11.74 2.16 2.99
C TRP A 20 11.61 0.64 2.84
N GLN A 21 11.59 0.15 1.60
CA GLN A 21 11.59 -1.28 1.31
C GLN A 21 12.81 -1.98 1.86
N VAL A 22 14.02 -1.49 1.58
CA VAL A 22 15.24 -2.16 2.04
C VAL A 22 15.38 -2.11 3.56
N MET A 23 15.03 -0.99 4.21
CA MET A 23 15.24 -0.84 5.65
C MET A 23 14.24 -1.65 6.50
N VAL A 24 12.99 -1.82 6.06
CA VAL A 24 11.90 -2.33 6.90
C VAL A 24 11.44 -3.74 6.50
N HIS A 25 11.84 -4.24 5.33
CA HIS A 25 11.39 -5.52 4.80
C HIS A 25 11.58 -6.69 5.78
N ASP A 26 12.78 -6.86 6.34
CA ASP A 26 13.08 -8.02 7.17
C ASP A 26 12.36 -7.97 8.52
N LYS A 27 12.27 -6.78 9.12
CA LYS A 27 11.51 -6.56 10.35
C LYS A 27 10.03 -6.86 10.14
N LEU A 28 9.45 -6.40 9.03
CA LEU A 28 8.06 -6.69 8.71
C LEU A 28 7.84 -8.19 8.44
N LYS A 29 8.76 -8.87 7.76
CA LYS A 29 8.68 -10.32 7.51
C LYS A 29 8.70 -11.11 8.81
N VAL A 30 9.58 -10.76 9.75
CA VAL A 30 9.64 -11.41 11.08
C VAL A 30 8.33 -11.18 11.83
N PHE A 31 7.90 -9.92 11.93
CA PHE A 31 6.65 -9.56 12.59
C PHE A 31 5.43 -10.31 12.04
N LEU A 32 5.30 -10.41 10.71
CA LEU A 32 4.20 -11.15 10.08
C LEU A 32 4.27 -12.67 10.31
N ASN A 33 5.46 -13.25 10.39
CA ASN A 33 5.63 -14.67 10.70
C ASN A 33 5.29 -14.98 12.17
N GLU A 34 5.56 -14.05 13.09
CA GLU A 34 5.26 -14.21 14.51
C GLU A 34 3.77 -13.98 14.83
N THR A 35 3.18 -12.93 14.25
CA THR A 35 1.80 -12.54 14.54
C THR A 35 0.76 -13.34 13.76
N GLN A 36 1.14 -13.88 12.58
CA GLN A 36 0.27 -14.63 11.68
C GLN A 36 -1.15 -14.04 11.55
N PRO A 37 -1.29 -12.77 11.15
CA PRO A 37 -2.60 -12.15 11.06
C PRO A 37 -3.41 -12.78 9.93
N ASP A 38 -4.74 -12.81 10.08
CA ASP A 38 -5.66 -13.17 8.99
C ASP A 38 -5.95 -11.98 8.06
N ILE A 39 -5.96 -10.77 8.62
CA ILE A 39 -6.28 -9.52 7.91
C ILE A 39 -5.30 -8.44 8.32
N ILE A 40 -4.77 -7.72 7.33
CA ILE A 40 -3.95 -6.53 7.51
C ILE A 40 -4.71 -5.34 6.95
N VAL A 41 -4.88 -4.31 7.78
CA VAL A 41 -5.49 -3.04 7.38
C VAL A 41 -4.42 -1.94 7.41
N SER A 42 -4.21 -1.32 6.26
CA SER A 42 -3.31 -0.18 6.12
C SER A 42 -4.09 1.13 6.09
N VAL A 43 -3.79 2.00 7.04
CA VAL A 43 -4.32 3.36 7.16
C VAL A 43 -3.25 4.43 6.87
N HIS A 44 -2.15 4.05 6.22
CA HIS A 44 -1.06 4.98 5.90
C HIS A 44 -0.60 4.81 4.44
N PRO A 45 -0.33 5.91 3.71
CA PRO A 45 -0.02 5.82 2.27
C PRO A 45 1.29 5.07 1.99
N MET A 46 2.33 5.30 2.79
CA MET A 46 3.70 4.84 2.47
C MET A 46 3.93 3.33 2.69
N VAL A 47 3.10 2.65 3.49
CA VAL A 47 3.33 1.24 3.87
C VAL A 47 2.75 0.25 2.87
N ASN A 48 1.84 0.68 2.01
CA ASN A 48 1.10 -0.20 1.09
C ASN A 48 2.03 -1.00 0.16
N ARG A 49 2.98 -0.32 -0.50
CA ARG A 49 3.93 -0.99 -1.41
C ARG A 49 4.86 -1.97 -0.70
N LEU A 50 5.33 -1.58 0.50
CA LEU A 50 6.21 -2.42 1.33
C LEU A 50 5.49 -3.70 1.72
N THR A 51 4.30 -3.57 2.32
CA THR A 51 3.54 -4.72 2.82
C THR A 51 3.17 -5.68 1.68
N ASN A 52 2.68 -5.16 0.55
CA ASN A 52 2.37 -5.99 -0.62
C ASN A 52 3.60 -6.75 -1.14
N ASN A 53 4.78 -6.14 -1.16
CA ASN A 53 6.00 -6.81 -1.58
C ASN A 53 6.42 -7.92 -0.61
N VAL A 54 6.33 -7.68 0.70
CA VAL A 54 6.63 -8.70 1.72
C VAL A 54 5.63 -9.86 1.62
N LEU A 55 4.33 -9.57 1.52
CA LEU A 55 3.30 -10.59 1.36
C LEU A 55 3.51 -11.41 0.08
N ARG A 56 3.78 -10.75 -1.06
CA ARG A 56 4.10 -11.43 -2.31
C ARG A 56 5.31 -12.36 -2.16
N ARG A 57 6.34 -11.93 -1.42
CA ARG A 57 7.53 -12.75 -1.17
C ARG A 57 7.22 -13.96 -0.29
N ILE A 58 6.43 -13.78 0.77
CA ILE A 58 5.96 -14.88 1.64
C ILE A 58 5.14 -15.89 0.82
N ARG A 59 4.23 -15.42 -0.04
CA ARG A 59 3.39 -16.26 -0.89
C ARG A 59 4.21 -17.05 -1.91
N CYS A 60 5.15 -16.39 -2.60
CA CYS A 60 5.89 -16.99 -3.71
C CYS A 60 7.11 -17.82 -3.28
N ILE A 61 7.81 -17.41 -2.22
CA ILE A 61 9.05 -18.08 -1.78
C ILE A 61 8.77 -19.04 -0.64
N ASP A 62 8.08 -18.57 0.40
CA ASP A 62 7.83 -19.39 1.59
C ASP A 62 6.60 -20.30 1.42
N LEU A 63 5.86 -20.17 0.30
CA LEU A 63 4.66 -20.93 -0.05
C LEU A 63 3.59 -20.94 1.06
N LYS A 64 3.53 -19.86 1.85
CA LYS A 64 2.57 -19.71 2.94
C LYS A 64 1.31 -18.98 2.49
N PRO A 65 0.13 -19.30 3.07
CA PRO A 65 -1.04 -18.46 2.91
C PRO A 65 -0.74 -17.05 3.41
N THR A 66 -1.12 -16.06 2.63
CA THR A 66 -0.98 -14.65 3.02
C THR A 66 -2.29 -14.09 3.51
N PRO A 67 -2.27 -13.22 4.53
CA PRO A 67 -3.46 -12.48 4.97
C PRO A 67 -4.09 -11.67 3.85
N ILE A 68 -5.36 -11.35 4.07
CA ILE A 68 -6.06 -10.36 3.26
C ILE A 68 -5.45 -8.97 3.52
N PHE A 69 -5.11 -8.23 2.47
CA PHE A 69 -4.55 -6.88 2.59
C PHE A 69 -5.54 -5.81 2.10
N ALA A 70 -6.06 -5.04 3.06
CA ALA A 70 -6.98 -3.94 2.81
C ALA A 70 -6.30 -2.58 3.06
N THR A 71 -6.57 -1.62 2.20
CA THR A 71 -6.13 -0.22 2.37
C THR A 71 -7.34 0.66 2.64
N VAL A 72 -7.29 1.48 3.68
CA VAL A 72 -8.32 2.48 3.98
C VAL A 72 -7.73 3.86 3.78
N VAL A 73 -8.20 4.56 2.75
CA VAL A 73 -7.73 5.91 2.42
C VAL A 73 -8.35 6.90 3.40
N THR A 74 -7.51 7.59 4.15
CA THR A 74 -7.93 8.61 5.12
C THR A 74 -7.98 10.02 4.52
N ASP A 75 -7.50 10.18 3.30
CA ASP A 75 -7.50 11.45 2.58
C ASP A 75 -8.88 11.71 1.95
N TYR A 76 -9.57 12.77 2.35
CA TYR A 76 -10.98 13.00 1.98
C TYR A 76 -11.17 13.73 0.63
N GLY A 77 -10.32 14.70 0.30
CA GLY A 77 -10.51 15.60 -0.85
C GLY A 77 -9.53 15.37 -2.01
N ASP A 78 -8.23 15.48 -1.72
CA ASP A 78 -7.14 15.09 -2.62
C ASP A 78 -6.37 13.98 -1.92
N ALA A 79 -5.95 12.96 -2.65
CA ALA A 79 -5.32 11.78 -2.08
C ALA A 79 -3.89 11.63 -2.55
N HIS A 80 -3.01 11.27 -1.61
CA HIS A 80 -1.62 11.01 -1.94
C HIS A 80 -1.48 9.81 -2.90
N PRO A 81 -0.71 9.91 -4.00
CA PRO A 81 -0.56 8.81 -4.98
C PRO A 81 -0.05 7.47 -4.44
N MET A 82 0.59 7.48 -3.27
CA MET A 82 1.08 6.29 -2.56
C MET A 82 -0.04 5.46 -1.91
N TRP A 83 -1.27 5.99 -1.83
CA TRP A 83 -2.43 5.17 -1.45
C TRP A 83 -2.75 4.10 -2.48
N PHE A 84 -2.47 4.37 -3.75
CA PHE A 84 -2.94 3.56 -4.86
C PHE A 84 -1.87 2.59 -5.33
N HIS A 85 -2.11 1.29 -5.09
CA HIS A 85 -1.25 0.22 -5.54
C HIS A 85 -2.10 -0.90 -6.16
N LYS A 86 -1.74 -1.34 -7.36
CA LYS A 86 -2.44 -2.40 -8.11
C LYS A 86 -2.56 -3.74 -7.36
N ASP A 87 -1.66 -3.98 -6.41
CA ASP A 87 -1.55 -5.23 -5.66
C ASP A 87 -2.44 -5.27 -4.41
N SER A 88 -3.09 -4.17 -4.01
CA SER A 88 -4.09 -4.22 -2.93
C SER A 88 -5.29 -5.06 -3.36
N GLU A 89 -5.86 -5.83 -2.44
CA GLU A 89 -7.06 -6.63 -2.73
C GLU A 89 -8.31 -5.77 -2.70
N VAL A 90 -8.41 -4.91 -1.68
CA VAL A 90 -9.49 -3.95 -1.49
C VAL A 90 -8.92 -2.61 -1.06
N THR A 91 -9.43 -1.53 -1.65
CA THR A 91 -9.12 -0.15 -1.24
C THR A 91 -10.41 0.59 -0.94
N TYR A 92 -10.59 0.96 0.33
CA TYR A 92 -11.72 1.75 0.80
C TYR A 92 -11.46 3.23 0.55
N ILE A 93 -12.40 3.88 -0.13
CA ILE A 93 -12.28 5.26 -0.56
C ILE A 93 -13.34 6.12 0.15
N PRO A 94 -12.95 7.28 0.70
CA PRO A 94 -13.88 8.10 1.49
C PRO A 94 -14.77 9.02 0.63
N SER A 95 -14.45 9.24 -0.65
CA SER A 95 -15.19 10.16 -1.52
C SER A 95 -15.01 9.88 -3.02
N GLU A 96 -15.97 10.31 -3.83
CA GLU A 96 -15.91 10.18 -5.30
C GLU A 96 -14.75 10.93 -5.99
N PRO A 97 -14.33 12.13 -5.53
CA PRO A 97 -13.10 12.77 -6.03
C PRO A 97 -11.88 11.87 -5.88
N VAL A 98 -11.74 11.19 -4.73
CA VAL A 98 -10.62 10.28 -4.47
C VAL A 98 -10.74 9.02 -5.33
N ARG A 99 -11.96 8.51 -5.59
CA ARG A 99 -12.20 7.42 -6.56
C ARG A 99 -11.68 7.77 -7.94
N THR A 100 -11.94 8.99 -8.40
CA THR A 100 -11.46 9.49 -9.69
C THR A 100 -9.93 9.54 -9.73
N ILE A 101 -9.29 9.96 -8.64
CA ILE A 101 -7.82 9.97 -8.52
C ILE A 101 -7.28 8.53 -8.55
N ALA A 102 -7.88 7.61 -7.79
CA ALA A 102 -7.48 6.20 -7.74
C ALA A 102 -7.49 5.55 -9.14
N ILE A 103 -8.54 5.80 -9.92
CA ILE A 103 -8.68 5.29 -11.30
C ILE A 103 -7.61 5.92 -12.21
N LYS A 104 -7.34 7.23 -12.09
CA LYS A 104 -6.24 7.89 -12.83
C LYS A 104 -4.87 7.27 -12.52
N PHE A 105 -4.67 6.77 -11.31
CA PHE A 105 -3.46 6.04 -10.90
C PHE A 105 -3.49 4.54 -11.23
N GLY A 106 -4.47 4.07 -12.01
CA GLY A 106 -4.51 2.71 -12.55
C GLY A 106 -5.21 1.67 -11.66
N MET A 107 -5.95 2.10 -10.64
CA MET A 107 -6.76 1.19 -9.83
C MET A 107 -7.97 0.67 -10.63
N LYS A 108 -8.25 -0.63 -10.53
CA LYS A 108 -9.47 -1.23 -11.10
C LYS A 108 -10.66 -0.88 -10.23
N ASN A 109 -11.77 -0.42 -10.84
CA ASN A 109 -12.98 -0.04 -10.10
C ASN A 109 -13.55 -1.18 -9.25
N SER A 110 -13.38 -2.45 -9.67
CA SER A 110 -13.79 -3.63 -8.90
C SER A 110 -13.10 -3.78 -7.54
N LYS A 111 -11.97 -3.11 -7.32
CA LYS A 111 -11.21 -3.13 -6.06
C LYS A 111 -11.51 -1.93 -5.17
N LEU A 112 -12.25 -0.94 -5.67
CA LEU A 112 -12.53 0.31 -4.98
C LEU A 112 -13.90 0.22 -4.30
N LYS A 113 -13.89 0.19 -2.97
CA LYS A 113 -15.12 0.23 -2.16
C LYS A 113 -15.37 1.64 -1.69
#